data_AF-A0A392UNL5-F1
#
_entry.id   AF-A0A392UNL5-F1
#
_cell.length_a   1.000
_cell.length_b   1.000
_cell.length_c   1.000
_cell.angle_alpha   90.00
_cell.angle_beta   90.00
_cell.angle_gamma   90.00
#
_symmetry.space_group_name_H-M   'P 1'
#
loop_
_entity.id
_entity.type
_entity.pdbx_description
1 polymer ?
#
loop_
_entity_poly.entity_id
_entity_poly.type
_entity_poly.pdbx_seq_one_letter_code
_entity_poly.pdbx_strand_id
1 'polypeptide(L)' 'MRWEVQKPVVAMDYSSPLQWRNRGKVVVAETESISLWDVNSLSPQALVSVPFGGKKISALHV' A
#
# COMPACT_ATOMS: atom_id res chain seq x y z
N MET A 1 28.79 -3.37 10.03
CA MET A 1 27.43 -3.89 9.81
C MET A 1 26.81 -3.12 8.65
N ARG A 2 26.63 -3.77 7.49
CA ARG A 2 25.94 -3.19 6.35
C ARG A 2 24.46 -3.54 6.50
N TRP A 3 23.64 -2.57 6.88
CA TRP A 3 22.19 -2.71 6.87
C TRP A 3 21.71 -2.63 5.41
N GLU A 4 21.92 -3.71 4.66
CA GLU A 4 21.28 -3.89 3.35
C GLU A 4 19.82 -4.31 3.57
N VAL A 5 19.04 -3.42 4.19
CA VAL A 5 17.59 -3.53 4.15
C VAL A 5 17.22 -3.14 2.73
N GLN A 6 16.80 -4.10 1.90
CA GLN A 6 16.07 -3.79 0.67
C GLN A 6 14.97 -2.82 1.09
N LYS A 7 15.11 -1.54 0.78
CA LYS A 7 14.16 -0.51 1.19
C LYS A 7 12.89 -0.73 0.35
N PRO A 8 11.80 -1.30 0.87
CA PRO A 8 10.54 -1.36 0.11
C PRO A 8 10.03 0.06 -0.23
N VAL A 9 10.54 1.07 0.49
CA VAL A 9 10.26 2.49 0.29
C VAL A 9 10.85 3.05 -1.01
N VAL A 10 11.81 2.37 -1.66
CA VAL A 10 12.38 2.81 -2.95
C VAL A 10 11.41 2.61 -4.12
N ALA A 11 10.34 1.80 -3.95
CA ALA A 11 9.30 1.69 -4.97
C ALA A 11 8.33 2.90 -5.01
N MET A 12 8.48 3.86 -4.10
CA MET A 12 7.58 5.01 -3.94
C MET A 12 8.16 6.31 -4.51
N ASP A 13 8.79 6.27 -5.69
CA ASP A 13 9.33 7.48 -6.32
C ASP A 13 8.25 8.55 -6.62
N TYR A 14 6.95 8.21 -6.53
CA TYR A 14 5.84 9.11 -6.89
C TYR A 14 4.60 9.06 -5.97
N SER A 15 4.66 8.48 -4.77
CA SER A 15 3.49 8.44 -3.88
C SER A 15 3.84 8.74 -2.42
N SER A 16 3.17 9.75 -1.85
CA SER A 16 2.67 9.56 -0.49
C SER A 16 1.63 8.45 -0.61
N PRO A 17 1.72 7.32 0.11
CA PRO A 17 0.65 6.33 0.07
C PRO A 17 -0.63 7.07 0.47
N LEU A 18 -1.58 7.18 -0.46
CA LEU A 18 -2.90 7.72 -0.15
C LEU A 18 -3.54 6.72 0.81
N GLN A 19 -3.45 7.04 2.10
CA GLN A 19 -3.92 6.19 3.18
C GLN A 19 -5.25 6.74 3.68
N TRP A 20 -6.30 5.94 3.53
CA TRP A 20 -7.55 6.15 4.24
C TRP A 20 -7.68 5.11 5.34
N ARG A 21 -8.00 5.56 6.56
CA ARG A 21 -8.13 4.71 7.74
C ARG A 21 -9.53 4.78 8.31
N ASN A 22 -10.16 3.63 8.52
CA ASN A 22 -11.44 3.52 9.21
C ASN A 22 -11.47 2.23 10.04
N ARG A 23 -11.80 2.34 11.34
CA ARG A 23 -11.98 1.20 12.26
C ARG A 23 -10.86 0.15 12.19
N GLY A 24 -9.61 0.59 12.12
CA GLY A 24 -8.46 -0.32 12.08
C GLY A 24 -8.20 -0.97 10.72
N LYS A 25 -8.86 -0.51 9.66
CA LYS A 25 -8.55 -0.88 8.28
C LYS A 25 -7.86 0.27 7.56
N VAL A 26 -6.93 -0.02 6.66
CA VAL A 26 -6.27 0.98 5.81
C VAL A 26 -6.28 0.53 4.35
N VAL A 27 -6.59 1.47 3.45
CA VAL A 27 -6.44 1.26 2.00
C VAL A 27 -5.10 1.85 1.58
N VAL A 28 -4.34 1.11 0.78
CA VAL A 28 -3.02 1.51 0.26
C VAL A 28 -3.05 1.48 -1.26
N ALA A 29 -2.68 2.60 -1.88
CA ALA A 29 -2.42 2.70 -3.31
C ALA A 29 -0.96 2.34 -3.60
N GLU A 30 -0.74 1.18 -4.21
CA GLU A 30 0.58 0.66 -4.57
C GLU A 30 0.88 0.91 -6.06
N THR A 31 2.02 0.41 -6.55
CA THR A 31 2.45 0.59 -7.95
C THR A 31 1.61 -0.20 -8.96
N GLU A 32 1.06 -1.36 -8.56
CA GLU A 32 0.30 -2.26 -9.46
C GLU A 32 -1.09 -2.63 -8.94
N SER A 33 -1.36 -2.36 -7.66
CA SER A 33 -2.62 -2.74 -7.01
C SER A 33 -3.11 -1.70 -5.99
N ILE A 34 -4.41 -1.72 -5.70
CA ILE A 34 -4.98 -1.07 -4.52
C ILE A 34 -5.31 -2.17 -3.52
N SER A 35 -4.81 -2.07 -2.30
CA SER A 35 -4.90 -3.13 -1.29
C SER A 35 -5.55 -2.64 0.01
N LEU A 36 -6.32 -3.53 0.66
CA LEU A 36 -6.95 -3.30 1.95
C LEU A 36 -6.21 -4.10 3.03
N TRP A 37 -5.84 -3.44 4.13
CA TRP A 37 -5.08 -4.04 5.22
C TRP A 37 -5.81 -3.90 6.56
N ASP A 38 -5.58 -4.85 7.44
CA ASP A 38 -5.94 -4.74 8.85
C ASP A 38 -4.74 -4.30 9.68
N VAL A 39 -4.76 -3.06 10.19
CA VAL A 39 -3.63 -2.56 11.00
C VAL A 39 -3.55 -3.21 12.38
N ASN A 40 -4.60 -3.93 12.78
CA ASN A 40 -4.60 -4.69 14.03
C ASN A 40 -4.11 -6.13 13.83
N SER A 41 -3.92 -6.57 12.57
CA SER A 41 -3.40 -7.91 12.31
C SER A 41 -1.90 -7.96 12.55
N LEU A 42 -1.44 -9.02 13.21
CA LEU A 42 -0.02 -9.34 13.32
C LEU A 42 0.52 -10.01 12.05
N SER A 43 -0.35 -10.42 11.12
CA SER A 43 0.05 -10.94 9.81
C SER A 43 0.14 -9.79 8.79
N PRO A 44 1.31 -9.56 8.19
CA PRO A 44 1.49 -8.53 7.16
C PRO A 44 1.00 -9.04 5.80
N GLN A 45 -0.32 -9.19 5.66
CA GLN A 45 -0.96 -9.61 4.42
C GLN A 45 -2.15 -8.71 4.10
N ALA A 46 -2.34 -8.39 2.82
CA ALA A 46 -3.54 -7.71 2.36
C ALA A 46 -4.77 -8.62 2.54
N LEU A 47 -5.87 -8.06 3.04
CA LEU A 47 -7.17 -8.72 3.09
C LEU A 47 -7.76 -8.86 1.68
N VAL A 48 -7.58 -7.83 0.87
CA VAL A 48 -8.03 -7.74 -0.53
C VAL A 48 -7.00 -6.96 -1.32
N SER A 49 -6.74 -7.37 -2.56
CA SER A 49 -5.94 -6.60 -3.52
C SER A 49 -6.67 -6.56 -4.86
N VAL A 50 -6.76 -5.36 -5.44
CA VAL A 50 -7.36 -5.11 -6.75
C VAL A 50 -6.26 -4.64 -7.71
N PRO A 51 -5.86 -5.46 -8.68
CA PRO A 51 -4.84 -5.07 -9.66
C PRO A 51 -5.42 -4.05 -10.65
N PHE A 52 -4.60 -3.10 -11.10
CA PHE A 52 -5.00 -2.10 -12.10
C PHE A 52 -4.11 -2.09 -13.36
N GLY A 53 -3.19 -3.06 -13.48
CA GLY A 53 -2.42 -3.33 -14.70
C GLY A 53 -1.46 -2.22 -15.09
N GLY A 54 -0.74 -1.64 -14.12
CA GLY A 54 0.31 -0.63 -14.37
C GLY A 54 -0.20 0.78 -14.69
N LYS A 55 -1.51 1.02 -14.61
CA LYS A 55 -2.10 2.37 -14.74
C LYS A 55 -1.75 3.25 -13.54
N LYS A 56 -1.38 4.51 -13.75
CA LYS A 56 -1.11 5.43 -12.64
C LYS A 56 -2.41 5.77 -11.87
N ILE A 57 -2.37 5.65 -10.54
CA ILE A 57 -3.44 6.14 -9.66
C ILE A 57 -3.34 7.66 -9.55
N SER A 58 -4.40 8.38 -9.92
CA SER A 58 -4.49 9.85 -9.83
C SER A 58 -5.33 10.32 -8.64
N ALA A 59 -6.35 9.56 -8.25
CA ALA A 59 -7.23 9.85 -7.12
C ALA A 59 -7.83 8.57 -6.54
N LEU A 60 -8.17 8.59 -5.25
CA LEU A 60 -8.90 7.54 -4.56
C LEU A 60 -10.07 8.20 -3.82
N HIS A 61 -11.29 7.77 -4.10
CA HIS A 61 -12.50 8.22 -3.39
C HIS A 61 -13.02 7.08 -2.52
N VAL A 62 -13.30 7.38 -1.24
CA VAL A 62 -13.60 6.40 -0.18
C VAL A 62 -14.82 6.83 0.60
#